data_AF-A0A659ULB9-F1
#
_entry.id   AF-A0A659ULB9-F1
#
_cell.length_a   1.000
_cell.length_b   1.000
_cell.length_c   1.000
_cell.angle_alpha   90.00
_cell.angle_beta   90.00
_cell.angle_gamma   90.00
#
_symmetry.space_group_name_H-M   'P 1'
#
loop_
_entity.id
_entity.type
_entity.pdbx_description
1 polymer ?
#
loop_
_entity_poly.entity_id
_entity_poly.type
_entity_poly.pdbx_seq_one_letter_code
_entity_poly.pdbx_strand_id
1 'polypeptide(L)'
;RFRDEILAPAPAGPLKLFAYGSLLWKPAGEVRGGERAVARGWHRSFCFTVQRFRGTLERPGLMMALDRGGQCQGMVFEIAEPVAENLEALLRREMTILPAVNVPRWLWVRTEGGMSR
;
A
#
# COMPACT_ATOMS: atom_id res chain seq x y z
N ARG A 1 -12.39 1.93 13.89
CA ARG A 1 -11.79 3.26 14.19
C ARG A 1 -10.71 3.65 13.18
N PHE A 2 -9.52 3.02 13.14
CA PHE A 2 -8.46 3.41 12.19
C PHE A 2 -8.85 3.23 10.72
N ARG A 3 -9.54 2.14 10.37
CA ARG A 3 -10.16 1.94 9.04
C ARG A 3 -11.09 3.11 8.66
N ASP A 4 -11.96 3.50 9.59
CA ASP A 4 -12.96 4.54 9.33
C ASP A 4 -12.29 5.92 9.19
N GLU A 5 -11.20 6.17 9.91
CA GLU A 5 -10.35 7.36 9.74
C GLU A 5 -9.68 7.41 8.36
N ILE A 6 -9.30 6.27 7.79
CA ILE A 6 -8.77 6.19 6.41
C ILE A 6 -9.88 6.46 5.39
N LEU A 7 -11.07 5.90 5.61
CA LEU A 7 -12.20 6.02 4.69
C LEU A 7 -12.84 7.42 4.70
N ALA A 8 -12.78 8.15 5.83
CA ALA A 8 -13.40 9.47 5.95
C ALA A 8 -12.95 10.49 4.86
N PRO A 9 -11.64 10.62 4.53
CA PRO A 9 -11.18 11.49 3.43
C PRO A 9 -11.14 10.81 2.05
N ALA A 10 -11.76 9.63 1.88
CA ALA A 10 -11.75 8.93 0.61
C ALA A 10 -12.44 9.76 -0.49
N PRO A 11 -11.89 9.80 -1.72
CA PRO A 11 -12.59 10.38 -2.85
C PRO A 11 -13.89 9.62 -3.13
N ALA A 12 -14.86 10.30 -3.75
CA ALA A 12 -16.09 9.65 -4.20
C ALA A 12 -15.77 8.58 -5.26
N GLY A 13 -16.52 7.48 -5.24
CA GLY A 13 -16.34 6.34 -6.14
C GLY A 13 -15.60 5.16 -5.49
N PRO A 14 -15.13 4.20 -6.30
CA PRO A 14 -14.51 2.99 -5.78
C PRO A 14 -13.20 3.27 -5.05
N LEU A 15 -12.97 2.58 -3.93
CA LEU A 15 -11.73 2.67 -3.17
C LEU A 15 -10.59 2.01 -3.93
N LYS A 16 -9.46 2.71 -4.08
CA LYS A 16 -8.31 2.24 -4.85
C LYS A 16 -7.10 1.92 -3.99
N LEU A 17 -6.38 0.87 -4.35
CA LEU A 17 -5.13 0.42 -3.75
C LEU A 17 -3.98 0.58 -4.73
N PHE A 18 -2.98 1.40 -4.38
CA PHE A 18 -1.70 1.41 -5.09
C PHE A 18 -0.76 0.35 -4.51
N ALA A 19 -0.49 -0.70 -5.29
CA ALA A 19 0.45 -1.77 -4.95
C ALA A 19 1.80 -1.57 -5.66
N TYR A 20 2.90 -1.67 -4.90
CA TYR A 20 4.26 -1.46 -5.40
C TYR A 20 5.26 -2.55 -4.96
N GLY A 21 4.79 -3.54 -4.21
CA GLY A 21 5.59 -4.58 -3.57
C GLY A 21 4.84 -5.91 -3.48
N SER A 22 4.86 -6.55 -2.30
CA SER A 22 4.31 -7.91 -2.11
C SER A 22 2.82 -8.06 -2.49
N LEU A 23 2.05 -6.98 -2.42
CA LEU A 23 0.64 -6.94 -2.78
C LEU A 23 0.39 -7.16 -4.28
N LEU A 24 1.38 -6.92 -5.15
CA LEU A 24 1.28 -7.22 -6.59
C LEU A 24 1.13 -8.72 -6.86
N TRP A 25 1.76 -9.56 -6.02
CA TRP A 25 1.82 -11.02 -6.21
C TRP A 25 0.86 -11.78 -5.31
N LYS A 26 0.55 -11.18 -4.16
CA LYS A 26 -0.34 -11.75 -3.17
C LYS A 26 -1.12 -10.61 -2.57
N PRO A 27 -2.32 -10.27 -3.04
CA PRO A 27 -3.20 -9.30 -2.39
C PRO A 27 -3.58 -9.74 -0.98
N ALA A 28 -4.07 -8.81 -0.16
CA ALA A 28 -4.76 -9.12 1.09
C ALA A 28 -6.12 -8.45 1.04
N GLY A 29 -7.18 -9.26 1.10
CA GLY A 29 -8.52 -8.86 0.66
C GLY A 29 -8.70 -9.07 -0.84
N GLU A 30 -9.95 -8.93 -1.29
CA GLU A 30 -10.32 -9.01 -2.69
C GLU A 30 -10.11 -7.66 -3.39
N VAL A 31 -9.48 -7.72 -4.56
CA VAL A 31 -9.24 -6.57 -5.43
C VAL A 31 -9.60 -6.92 -6.87
N ARG A 32 -9.98 -5.92 -7.66
CA ARG A 32 -10.41 -6.06 -9.05
C ARG A 32 -9.57 -5.20 -9.99
N GLY A 33 -9.49 -5.66 -11.23
CA GLY A 33 -8.80 -4.97 -12.31
C GLY A 33 -7.28 -4.95 -12.12
N GLY A 34 -6.68 -3.81 -12.43
CA GLY A 34 -5.24 -3.63 -12.39
C GLY A 34 -4.76 -2.72 -13.51
N GLU A 35 -4.53 -1.46 -13.18
CA GLU A 35 -3.99 -0.48 -14.12
C GLU A 35 -2.57 -0.10 -13.74
N ARG A 36 -1.66 -0.02 -14.72
CA ARG A 36 -0.30 0.48 -14.46
C ARG A 36 -0.36 1.93 -14.00
N ALA A 37 0.41 2.24 -12.96
CA ALA A 37 0.45 3.58 -12.40
C ALA A 37 1.85 4.00 -11.96
N VAL A 38 2.09 5.30 -11.95
CA VAL A 38 3.32 5.92 -11.46
C VAL A 38 3.01 6.90 -10.34
N ALA A 39 3.53 6.63 -9.15
CA ALA A 39 3.55 7.56 -8.03
C ALA A 39 4.81 8.44 -8.13
N ARG A 40 4.64 9.73 -8.46
CA ARG A 40 5.75 10.70 -8.50
C ARG A 40 6.02 11.25 -7.09
N GLY A 41 7.27 11.59 -6.80
CA GLY A 41 7.70 12.05 -5.48
C GLY A 41 7.83 10.92 -4.45
N TRP A 42 7.75 9.67 -4.92
CA TRP A 42 7.91 8.45 -4.13
C TRP A 42 8.81 7.49 -4.88
N HIS A 43 9.69 6.76 -4.20
CA HIS A 43 10.47 5.68 -4.81
C HIS A 43 10.54 4.50 -3.85
N ARG A 44 10.84 3.32 -4.40
CA ARG A 44 11.04 2.12 -3.59
C ARG A 44 12.46 2.14 -3.03
N SER A 45 12.58 2.07 -1.71
CA SER A 45 13.86 2.06 -1.02
C SER A 45 13.87 1.00 0.08
N PHE A 46 15.04 0.41 0.29
CA PHE A 46 15.31 -0.47 1.42
C PHE A 46 15.62 0.41 2.65
N CYS A 47 14.57 0.98 3.26
CA CYS A 47 14.68 2.10 4.20
C CYS A 47 14.26 1.79 5.64
N PHE A 48 13.91 0.54 5.96
CA PHE A 48 13.62 0.16 7.35
C PHE A 48 14.05 -1.28 7.66
N THR A 49 14.39 -1.51 8.92
CA THR A 49 14.80 -2.83 9.41
C THR A 49 13.65 -3.56 10.08
N VAL A 50 13.61 -4.89 9.92
CA VAL A 50 12.63 -5.77 10.56
C VAL A 50 13.34 -6.87 11.33
N GLN A 51 12.80 -7.23 12.49
CA GLN A 51 13.31 -8.32 13.33
C GLN A 51 12.52 -9.63 13.15
N ARG A 52 11.60 -9.66 12.18
CA ARG A 52 10.77 -10.81 11.83
C ARG A 52 10.57 -10.87 10.31
N PHE A 53 10.11 -11.99 9.79
CA PHE A 53 9.93 -12.28 8.36
C PHE A 53 11.24 -12.42 7.59
N ARG A 54 11.85 -11.30 7.18
CA ARG A 54 13.09 -11.27 6.39
C ARG A 54 14.33 -11.02 7.25
N GLY A 55 14.19 -11.16 8.56
CA GLY A 55 15.24 -11.00 9.56
C GLY A 55 14.86 -11.67 10.88
N THR A 56 15.81 -11.67 11.81
CA THR A 56 15.64 -12.11 13.21
C THR A 56 16.02 -10.98 14.18
N LEU A 57 15.88 -11.21 15.48
CA LEU A 57 16.33 -10.27 16.50
C LEU A 57 17.85 -10.04 16.43
N GLU A 58 18.62 -11.11 16.24
CA GLU A 58 20.09 -11.09 16.20
C GLU A 58 20.61 -10.59 14.85
N ARG A 59 19.86 -10.83 13.77
CA ARG A 59 20.21 -10.41 12.41
C ARG A 59 19.00 -9.75 11.75
N PRO A 60 18.78 -8.44 12.01
CA PRO A 60 17.67 -7.71 11.43
C PRO A 60 17.76 -7.72 9.89
N GLY A 61 16.60 -7.87 9.26
CA GLY A 61 16.46 -7.83 7.82
C GLY A 61 16.19 -6.42 7.35
N LEU A 62 16.72 -6.04 6.19
CA LEU A 62 16.40 -4.77 5.54
C LEU A 62 15.20 -4.97 4.61
N MET A 63 14.18 -4.14 4.76
CA MET A 63 12.92 -4.24 4.02
C MET A 63 12.64 -2.97 3.21
N MET A 64 11.81 -3.16 2.18
CA MET A 64 11.48 -2.14 1.20
C MET A 64 10.13 -1.49 1.51
N ALA A 65 10.09 -0.17 1.50
CA ALA A 65 8.87 0.63 1.53
C ALA A 65 8.96 1.76 0.48
N LEU A 66 7.91 2.58 0.41
CA LEU A 66 7.99 3.86 -0.28
C LEU A 66 8.71 4.88 0.60
N ASP A 67 9.71 5.54 0.03
CA ASP A 67 10.35 6.73 0.60
C ASP A 67 10.15 7.94 -0.35
N ARG A 68 10.35 9.14 0.18
CA ARG A 68 10.14 10.39 -0.54
C ARG A 68 11.18 10.57 -1.66
N GLY A 69 10.77 11.25 -2.74
CA GLY A 69 11.59 11.55 -3.90
C GLY A 69 11.47 10.52 -5.02
N GLY A 70 11.90 10.91 -6.24
CA GLY A 70 11.91 10.02 -7.40
C GLY A 70 10.52 9.66 -7.95
N GLN A 71 10.39 8.44 -8.45
CA GLN A 71 9.13 7.88 -8.91
C GLN A 71 9.05 6.37 -8.64
N CYS A 72 7.84 5.87 -8.40
CA CYS A 72 7.57 4.47 -8.15
C CYS A 72 6.54 3.97 -9.17
N GLN A 73 6.91 2.92 -9.90
CA GLN A 73 5.98 2.18 -10.75
C GLN A 73 5.26 1.12 -9.92
N GLY A 74 3.97 0.99 -10.14
CA GLY A 74 3.13 0.00 -9.48
C GLY A 74 1.85 -0.24 -10.25
N MET A 75 0.87 -0.81 -9.56
CA MET A 75 -0.47 -1.02 -10.09
C MET A 75 -1.51 -0.42 -9.16
N VAL A 76 -2.58 0.10 -9.75
CA VAL A 76 -3.79 0.49 -9.04
C VAL A 76 -4.82 -0.60 -9.22
N PHE A 77 -5.36 -1.07 -8.10
CA PHE A 77 -6.49 -1.98 -8.07
C PHE A 77 -7.68 -1.31 -7.40
N GLU A 78 -8.89 -1.72 -7.75
CA GLU A 78 -10.08 -1.39 -6.97
C GLU A 78 -10.24 -2.40 -5.83
N ILE A 79 -10.50 -1.93 -4.62
CA ILE A 79 -10.87 -2.79 -3.49
C ILE A 79 -12.32 -3.22 -3.67
N ALA A 80 -12.57 -4.52 -3.70
CA ALA A 80 -13.90 -5.06 -3.93
C ALA A 80 -14.83 -4.82 -2.73
N GLU A 81 -16.14 -4.85 -2.99
CA GLU A 81 -17.13 -4.97 -1.93
C GLU A 81 -17.07 -6.35 -1.25
N PRO A 82 -17.30 -6.44 0.08
CA PRO A 82 -17.52 -5.33 1.01
C PRO A 82 -16.21 -4.57 1.32
N VAL A 83 -16.14 -3.28 0.99
CA VAL A 83 -14.90 -2.48 1.05
C VAL A 83 -14.28 -2.47 2.44
N ALA A 84 -15.12 -2.40 3.47
CA ALA A 84 -14.67 -2.33 4.86
C ALA A 84 -13.88 -3.57 5.30
N GLU A 85 -14.34 -4.78 4.91
CA GLU A 85 -13.71 -6.05 5.29
C GLU A 85 -12.41 -6.27 4.51
N ASN A 86 -12.44 -5.99 3.21
CA ASN A 86 -11.25 -6.11 2.36
C ASN A 86 -10.15 -5.11 2.76
N LEU A 87 -10.52 -3.87 3.10
CA LEU A 87 -9.58 -2.89 3.65
C LEU A 87 -9.03 -3.35 5.01
N GLU A 88 -9.86 -3.91 5.88
CA GLU A 88 -9.40 -4.41 7.17
C GLU A 88 -8.40 -5.57 7.04
N ALA A 89 -8.64 -6.50 6.11
CA ALA A 89 -7.70 -7.58 5.80
C ALA A 89 -6.34 -7.04 5.32
N LEU A 90 -6.36 -6.01 4.46
CA LEU A 90 -5.15 -5.33 3.99
C LEU A 90 -4.39 -4.67 5.15
N LEU A 91 -5.08 -3.87 5.97
CA LEU A 91 -4.47 -3.15 7.10
C LEU A 91 -3.84 -4.12 8.10
N ARG A 92 -4.52 -5.22 8.43
CA ARG A 92 -4.01 -6.25 9.34
C ARG A 92 -2.68 -6.82 8.84
N ARG A 93 -2.57 -7.11 7.55
CA ARG A 93 -1.34 -7.64 6.95
C ARG A 93 -0.21 -6.62 6.97
N GLU A 94 -0.49 -5.40 6.51
CA GLU A 94 0.57 -4.41 6.26
C GLU A 94 1.05 -3.72 7.55
N MET A 95 0.22 -3.68 8.59
CA MET A 95 0.53 -3.00 9.85
C MET A 95 0.90 -3.95 11.00
N THR A 96 1.34 -5.18 10.69
CA THR A 96 1.72 -6.16 11.73
C THR A 96 3.03 -5.80 12.45
N ILE A 97 3.91 -5.02 11.83
CA ILE A 97 5.21 -4.64 12.42
C ILE A 97 5.03 -3.40 13.30
N LEU A 98 5.57 -3.44 14.52
CA LEU A 98 5.53 -2.34 15.48
C LEU A 98 6.94 -1.77 15.72
N PRO A 99 7.12 -0.44 15.73
CA PRO A 99 6.13 0.58 15.35
C PRO A 99 5.74 0.46 13.86
N ALA A 100 4.52 0.90 13.52
CA ALA A 100 3.98 0.76 12.18
C ALA A 100 4.83 1.54 11.16
N VAL A 101 5.50 0.81 10.27
CA VAL A 101 6.32 1.36 9.17
C VAL A 101 5.49 1.62 7.91
N ASN A 102 4.51 0.75 7.63
CA ASN A 102 3.58 0.89 6.51
C ASN A 102 2.32 1.62 6.97
N VAL A 103 2.41 2.93 7.20
CA VAL A 103 1.24 3.76 7.52
C VAL A 103 0.49 4.10 6.22
N PRO A 104 -0.82 3.80 6.12
CA PRO A 104 -1.63 4.13 4.95
C PRO A 104 -1.61 5.62 4.64
N ARG A 105 -1.51 5.96 3.35
CA ARG A 105 -1.57 7.34 2.87
C ARG A 105 -2.36 7.41 1.58
N TRP A 106 -3.15 8.48 1.46
CA TRP A 106 -3.71 8.89 0.18
C TRP A 106 -2.61 9.51 -0.67
N LEU A 107 -2.45 9.03 -1.90
CA LEU A 107 -1.48 9.57 -2.84
C LEU A 107 -2.11 9.72 -4.21
N TRP A 108 -1.60 10.68 -4.97
CA TRP A 108 -1.92 10.80 -6.38
C TRP A 108 -0.96 9.95 -7.20
N VAL A 109 -1.51 9.22 -8.16
CA VAL A 109 -0.74 8.44 -9.14
C VAL A 109 -1.22 8.77 -10.55
N ARG A 110 -0.29 8.68 -11.50
CA ARG A 110 -0.61 8.84 -12.92
C ARG A 110 -0.79 7.47 -13.54
N THR A 111 -1.96 7.21 -14.11
CA THR A 111 -2.28 6.01 -14.87
C THR A 111 -2.40 6.34 -16.37
N GLU A 112 -2.78 5.37 -17.21
CA GLU A 112 -3.05 5.63 -18.63
C GLU A 112 -4.33 6.47 -18.80
N GLY A 113 -5.32 6.25 -17.94
CA GLY A 113 -6.56 7.03 -17.88
C GLY A 113 -6.45 8.43 -17.25
N GLY A 114 -5.27 8.83 -16.76
CA GLY A 114 -5.04 10.16 -16.17
C GLY A 114 -4.62 10.11 -14.69
N MET A 115 -4.93 11.17 -13.94
CA MET A 115 -4.61 11.21 -12.51
C MET A 115 -5.65 10.44 -11.70
N SER A 116 -5.21 9.50 -10.87
CA SER A 116 -6.04 8.78 -9.90
C SER A 116 -5.55 9.10 -8.49
N ARG A 117 -6.49 9.20 -7.56
CA ARG A 117 -6.23 9.28 -6.12
C ARG A 117 -6.58 7.96 -5.44
#